data_AF-Q7MM93-F1
#
_entry.id   AF-Q7MM93-F1
#
_cell.length_a   1.000
_cell.length_b   1.000
_cell.length_c   1.000
_cell.angle_alpha   90.00
_cell.angle_beta   90.00
_cell.angle_gamma   90.00
#
_symmetry.space_group_name_H-M   'P 1'
#
loop_
_entity.id
_entity.type
_entity.pdbx_description
1 polymer ?
#
loop_
_entity_poly.entity_id
_entity_poly.type
_entity_poly.pdbx_seq_one_letter_code
_entity_poly.pdbx_strand_id
1 'polypeptide(L)'
;MKIKLYYVHDPMCSWCWGYKPTLEKLKQQLPGVIQFEYVVGGLAPDSTLPMPPEMQQKIESIWHQIEQRLGTQFNYEFWTRCTPVRSTYQACRAVIAAGFQDSYEQMLEAIQHAYYLRAMPPHDEATHRQLAQEIGLNVQQFENDVTGRLLEGVFADQLSLARSLGVNAYPSLVLQINDAYFPIEIDYLSTEPTLKLIRERIVENMPAQ
;
A
#
# COMPACT_ATOMS: atom_id res chain seq x y z
N MET A 1 15.16 15.23 -17.59
CA MET A 1 14.45 15.48 -16.33
C MET A 1 13.99 14.15 -15.78
N LYS A 2 14.25 13.85 -14.50
CA LYS A 2 13.75 12.63 -13.85
C LYS A 2 12.48 12.98 -13.09
N ILE A 3 11.36 12.36 -13.46
CA ILE A 3 10.07 12.60 -12.81
C ILE A 3 9.55 11.27 -12.31
N LYS A 4 9.23 11.20 -11.02
CA LYS A 4 8.70 9.99 -10.39
C LYS A 4 7.58 10.35 -9.43
N LEU A 5 6.49 9.59 -9.45
CA LEU A 5 5.43 9.66 -8.47
C LEU A 5 5.57 8.46 -7.53
N TYR A 6 5.89 8.75 -6.27
CA TYR A 6 5.87 7.76 -5.20
C TYR A 6 4.45 7.64 -4.66
N TYR A 7 3.95 6.41 -4.57
CA TYR A 7 2.75 6.06 -3.82
C TYR A 7 3.15 5.33 -2.55
N VAL A 8 3.02 6.01 -1.43
CA VAL A 8 3.37 5.48 -0.11
C VAL A 8 2.12 4.89 0.54
N HIS A 9 2.16 3.60 0.86
CA HIS A 9 0.98 2.84 1.28
C HIS A 9 1.31 1.73 2.28
N ASP A 10 0.29 1.03 2.75
CA ASP A 10 0.43 -0.20 3.51
C ASP A 10 -0.68 -1.17 3.09
N PRO A 11 -0.39 -2.47 2.86
CA PRO A 11 -1.41 -3.45 2.43
C PRO A 11 -2.62 -3.56 3.37
N MET A 12 -2.45 -3.24 4.65
CA MET A 12 -3.50 -3.29 5.68
C MET A 12 -4.10 -1.90 6.00
N CYS A 13 -3.76 -0.86 5.22
CA CYS A 13 -4.41 0.45 5.34
C CYS A 13 -5.78 0.46 4.64
N SER A 14 -6.86 0.61 5.42
CA SER A 14 -8.23 0.61 4.90
C SER A 14 -8.52 1.76 3.92
N TRP A 15 -7.90 2.93 4.13
CA TRP A 15 -8.01 4.04 3.18
C TRP A 15 -7.23 3.76 1.89
N CYS A 16 -6.13 3.01 1.93
CA CYS A 16 -5.45 2.55 0.70
C CYS A 16 -6.33 1.59 -0.10
N TRP A 17 -7.05 0.70 0.58
CA TRP A 17 -8.05 -0.17 -0.05
C TRP A 17 -9.18 0.64 -0.70
N GLY A 18 -9.77 1.60 0.03
CA GLY A 18 -10.80 2.48 -0.54
C GLY A 18 -10.29 3.33 -1.71
N TYR A 19 -9.00 3.65 -1.75
CA TYR A 19 -8.38 4.42 -2.83
C TYR A 19 -8.02 3.59 -4.09
N LYS A 20 -7.98 2.25 -3.99
CA LYS A 20 -7.52 1.35 -5.08
C LYS A 20 -8.13 1.69 -6.45
N PRO A 21 -9.47 1.87 -6.60
CA PRO A 21 -10.05 2.12 -7.92
C PRO A 21 -9.57 3.42 -8.57
N THR A 22 -9.35 4.46 -7.76
CA THR A 22 -8.88 5.77 -8.24
C THR A 22 -7.39 5.75 -8.49
N LEU A 23 -6.61 5.05 -7.66
CA LEU A 23 -5.17 4.85 -7.89
C LEU A 23 -4.89 4.10 -9.19
N GLU A 24 -5.62 3.03 -9.49
CA GLU A 24 -5.46 2.25 -10.72
C GLU A 24 -5.71 3.12 -11.96
N LYS A 25 -6.79 3.91 -11.95
CA LYS A 25 -7.09 4.89 -13.00
C LYS A 25 -6.00 5.95 -13.11
N LEU A 26 -5.53 6.48 -11.97
CA LEU A 26 -4.45 7.48 -11.95
C LEU A 26 -3.20 6.91 -12.61
N LYS A 27 -2.76 5.71 -12.21
CA LYS A 27 -1.59 5.02 -12.77
C LYS A 27 -1.70 4.82 -14.28
N GLN A 28 -2.87 4.44 -14.78
CA GLN A 28 -3.13 4.28 -16.22
C GLN A 28 -3.10 5.61 -16.99
N GLN A 29 -3.50 6.71 -16.35
CA GLN A 29 -3.58 8.05 -16.96
C GLN A 29 -2.29 8.86 -16.84
N LEU A 30 -1.30 8.40 -16.05
CA LEU A 30 -0.03 9.09 -15.89
C LEU A 30 0.73 9.14 -17.24
N PRO A 31 1.30 10.30 -17.61
CA PRO A 31 2.20 10.39 -18.74
C PRO A 31 3.37 9.42 -18.60
N GLY A 32 3.74 8.70 -19.67
CA GLY A 32 4.79 7.67 -19.63
C GLY A 32 6.20 8.18 -19.28
N VAL A 33 6.42 9.50 -19.21
CA VAL A 33 7.65 10.10 -18.71
C VAL A 33 7.74 10.08 -17.18
N ILE A 34 6.61 9.91 -16.48
CA ILE A 34 6.53 9.84 -15.02
C ILE A 34 6.64 8.37 -14.63
N GLN A 35 7.70 8.04 -13.90
CA GLN A 35 7.83 6.72 -13.28
C GLN A 35 6.89 6.61 -12.09
N PHE A 36 6.19 5.50 -11.94
CA PHE A 36 5.36 5.22 -10.76
C PHE A 36 6.09 4.22 -9.87
N GLU A 37 6.19 4.50 -8.57
CA GLU A 37 6.89 3.64 -7.63
C GLU A 37 6.08 3.43 -6.35
N TYR A 38 5.88 2.17 -5.98
CA TYR A 38 5.30 1.78 -4.70
C TYR A 38 6.34 1.88 -3.60
N VAL A 39 5.94 2.41 -2.45
CA VAL A 39 6.76 2.42 -1.23
C VAL A 39 5.89 1.95 -0.06
N VAL A 40 6.27 0.88 0.62
CA VAL A 40 5.60 0.50 1.86
C VAL A 40 6.01 1.45 2.98
N GLY A 41 5.02 1.99 3.69
CA GLY A 41 5.24 2.92 4.80
C GLY A 41 5.36 2.23 6.16
N GLY A 42 4.83 1.00 6.29
CA GLY A 42 4.85 0.25 7.55
C GLY A 42 3.97 0.90 8.63
N LEU A 43 2.68 0.61 8.57
CA LEU A 43 1.65 1.20 9.43
C LEU A 43 1.68 0.70 10.89
N ALA A 44 2.14 -0.52 11.18
CA ALA A 44 2.41 -0.97 12.54
C ALA A 44 3.56 -1.99 12.60
N PRO A 45 4.48 -1.87 13.58
CA PRO A 45 5.58 -2.81 13.77
C PRO A 45 5.15 -4.26 14.00
N ASP A 46 6.11 -5.18 13.86
CA ASP A 46 5.92 -6.58 14.21
C ASP A 46 5.46 -6.75 15.66
N SER A 47 4.39 -7.53 15.83
CA SER A 47 3.80 -7.87 17.13
C SER A 47 3.01 -9.17 17.00
N THR A 48 2.91 -9.92 18.09
CA THR A 48 2.01 -11.08 18.22
C THR A 48 0.87 -10.81 19.21
N LEU A 49 0.83 -9.61 19.80
CA LEU A 49 -0.18 -9.26 20.79
C LEU A 49 -1.54 -9.03 20.12
N PRO A 50 -2.61 -9.67 20.61
CA PRO A 50 -3.96 -9.40 20.14
C PRO A 50 -4.29 -7.90 20.23
N MET A 51 -4.96 -7.39 19.20
CA MET A 51 -5.41 -6.01 19.15
C MET A 51 -6.43 -5.76 20.28
N PRO A 52 -6.27 -4.70 21.10
CA PRO A 52 -7.25 -4.36 22.13
C PRO A 52 -8.65 -4.13 21.54
N PRO A 53 -9.74 -4.52 22.22
CA PRO A 53 -11.11 -4.37 21.70
C PRO A 53 -11.48 -2.96 21.25
N GLU A 54 -11.05 -1.93 21.99
CA GLU A 54 -11.29 -0.52 21.62
C GLU A 54 -10.65 -0.16 20.27
N MET A 55 -9.48 -0.71 19.97
CA MET A 55 -8.81 -0.49 18.69
C MET A 55 -9.51 -1.26 17.56
N GLN A 56 -10.01 -2.46 17.83
CA GLN A 56 -10.81 -3.23 16.86
C GLN A 56 -12.07 -2.44 16.47
N GLN A 57 -12.84 -1.98 17.47
CA GLN A 57 -14.06 -1.18 17.25
C GLN A 57 -13.76 0.12 16.48
N LYS A 58 -12.64 0.78 16.79
CA LYS A 58 -12.21 1.98 16.06
C LYS A 58 -11.92 1.70 14.59
N ILE A 59 -11.19 0.63 14.28
CA ILE A 59 -10.84 0.30 12.89
C ILE A 59 -12.07 -0.21 12.12
N GLU A 60 -12.94 -0.99 12.75
CA GLU A 60 -14.24 -1.41 12.19
C GLU A 60 -15.12 -0.18 11.86
N SER A 61 -15.19 0.81 12.76
CA SER A 61 -15.90 2.06 12.49
C SER A 61 -15.30 2.83 11.30
N ILE A 62 -13.97 2.81 11.14
CA ILE A 62 -13.30 3.41 9.98
C ILE A 62 -13.71 2.69 8.68
N TRP A 63 -13.89 1.37 8.68
CA TRP A 63 -14.37 0.63 7.51
C TRP A 63 -15.77 1.09 7.09
N HIS A 64 -16.69 1.22 8.05
CA HIS A 64 -18.02 1.76 7.78
C HIS A 64 -17.98 3.19 7.21
N GLN A 65 -17.09 4.06 7.71
CA GLN A 65 -16.93 5.40 7.17
C GLN A 65 -16.46 5.39 5.71
N ILE A 66 -15.51 4.50 5.38
CA ILE A 66 -14.98 4.34 4.03
C ILE A 66 -16.06 3.78 3.10
N GLU A 67 -16.80 2.76 3.54
CA GLU A 67 -17.94 2.19 2.80
C GLU A 67 -18.99 3.27 2.49
N GLN A 68 -19.40 4.06 3.48
CA GLN A 68 -20.38 5.13 3.30
C GLN A 68 -19.89 6.23 2.35
N ARG A 69 -18.60 6.59 2.43
CA ARG A 69 -18.04 7.70 1.65
C ARG A 69 -17.70 7.30 0.21
N LEU A 70 -17.20 6.08 0.00
CA LEU A 70 -16.59 5.65 -1.26
C LEU A 70 -17.31 4.46 -1.92
N GLY A 71 -18.29 3.84 -1.25
CA GLY A 71 -18.93 2.62 -1.72
C GLY A 71 -18.01 1.39 -1.66
N THR A 72 -16.90 1.47 -0.92
CA THR A 72 -15.92 0.40 -0.78
C THR A 72 -16.53 -0.79 -0.04
N GLN A 73 -16.33 -1.99 -0.57
CA GLN A 73 -16.85 -3.21 0.03
C GLN A 73 -15.96 -3.71 1.17
N PHE A 74 -16.61 -4.17 2.23
CA PHE A 74 -15.97 -4.83 3.38
C PHE A 74 -16.80 -6.05 3.82
N ASN A 75 -16.10 -7.10 4.23
CA ASN A 75 -16.65 -8.25 4.91
C ASN A 75 -16.36 -8.13 6.42
N TYR A 76 -17.39 -7.75 7.17
CA TYR A 76 -17.30 -7.52 8.62
C TYR A 76 -17.16 -8.82 9.43
N GLU A 77 -17.29 -9.99 8.83
CA GLU A 77 -17.00 -11.27 9.52
C GLU A 77 -15.55 -11.37 9.98
N PHE A 78 -14.62 -10.58 9.42
CA PHE A 78 -13.24 -10.51 9.90
C PHE A 78 -13.18 -10.26 11.42
N TRP A 79 -13.99 -9.34 11.93
CA TRP A 79 -13.98 -8.93 13.35
C TRP A 79 -14.50 -10.01 14.30
N THR A 80 -15.30 -10.95 13.79
CA THR A 80 -15.89 -12.03 14.61
C THR A 80 -15.19 -13.38 14.41
N ARG A 81 -14.55 -13.60 13.26
CA ARG A 81 -13.92 -14.88 12.89
C ARG A 81 -12.41 -14.90 13.09
N CYS A 82 -11.75 -13.75 13.05
CA CYS A 82 -10.30 -13.64 13.23
C CYS A 82 -9.95 -13.14 14.64
N THR A 83 -8.69 -13.33 15.04
CA THR A 83 -8.09 -12.61 16.18
C THR A 83 -7.18 -11.53 15.61
N PRO A 84 -7.63 -10.26 15.51
CA PRO A 84 -6.84 -9.22 14.85
C PRO A 84 -5.56 -8.92 15.64
N VAL A 85 -4.45 -8.76 14.95
CA VAL A 85 -3.18 -8.29 15.51
C VAL A 85 -2.81 -6.95 14.87
N ARG A 86 -2.34 -5.99 15.68
CA ARG A 86 -1.88 -4.70 15.18
C ARG A 86 -0.42 -4.79 14.70
N SER A 87 -0.21 -5.52 13.61
CA SER A 87 1.08 -5.75 12.97
C SER A 87 0.89 -5.74 11.45
N THR A 88 1.61 -4.89 10.72
CA THR A 88 1.48 -4.78 9.26
C THR A 88 2.78 -5.05 8.50
N TYR A 89 3.91 -5.13 9.21
CA TYR A 89 5.22 -5.32 8.57
C TYR A 89 5.30 -6.62 7.79
N GLN A 90 4.73 -7.73 8.30
CA GLN A 90 4.69 -9.00 7.55
C GLN A 90 3.95 -8.89 6.21
N ALA A 91 2.82 -8.16 6.15
CA ALA A 91 2.12 -7.91 4.90
C ALA A 91 2.95 -7.05 3.94
N CYS A 92 3.69 -6.06 4.46
CA CYS A 92 4.63 -5.26 3.69
C CYS A 92 5.77 -6.12 3.11
N ARG A 93 6.33 -7.03 3.90
CA ARG A 93 7.35 -7.99 3.46
C ARG A 93 6.80 -8.92 2.38
N ALA A 94 5.59 -9.43 2.54
CA ALA A 94 4.94 -10.30 1.55
C ALA A 94 4.81 -9.62 0.17
N VAL A 95 4.37 -8.35 0.10
CA VAL A 95 4.28 -7.66 -1.20
C VAL A 95 5.67 -7.40 -1.82
N ILE A 96 6.69 -7.10 -1.00
CA ILE A 96 8.07 -6.93 -1.47
C ILE A 96 8.62 -8.25 -2.02
N ALA A 97 8.47 -9.36 -1.29
CA ALA A 97 8.92 -10.69 -1.72
C ALA A 97 8.26 -11.12 -3.03
N ALA A 98 6.95 -10.90 -3.17
CA ALA A 98 6.23 -11.15 -4.41
C ALA A 98 6.74 -10.25 -5.56
N GLY A 99 7.17 -9.03 -5.25
CA GLY A 99 7.82 -8.12 -6.18
C GLY A 99 9.14 -8.64 -6.76
N PHE A 100 9.88 -9.51 -6.05
CA PHE A 100 11.06 -10.20 -6.61
C PHE A 100 10.72 -11.22 -7.70
N GLN A 101 9.43 -11.56 -7.84
CA GLN A 101 8.86 -12.39 -8.90
C GLN A 101 7.88 -11.60 -9.76
N ASP A 102 8.10 -10.29 -9.92
CA ASP A 102 7.30 -9.36 -10.73
C ASP A 102 5.79 -9.34 -10.39
N SER A 103 5.44 -9.70 -9.15
CA SER A 103 4.06 -9.94 -8.72
C SER A 103 3.62 -9.07 -7.53
N TYR A 104 4.22 -7.88 -7.40
CA TYR A 104 3.96 -6.96 -6.29
C TYR A 104 2.47 -6.57 -6.20
N GLU A 105 1.88 -6.15 -7.32
CA GLU A 105 0.50 -5.66 -7.37
C GLU A 105 -0.51 -6.79 -7.13
N GLN A 106 -0.23 -7.97 -7.68
CA GLN A 106 -1.04 -9.17 -7.51
C GLN A 106 -1.07 -9.60 -6.05
N MET A 107 0.07 -9.57 -5.35
CA MET A 107 0.11 -9.89 -3.92
C MET A 107 -0.54 -8.78 -3.07
N LEU A 108 -0.36 -7.50 -3.42
CA LEU A 108 -1.05 -6.40 -2.74
C LEU A 108 -2.58 -6.56 -2.83
N GLU A 109 -3.10 -6.80 -4.03
CA GLU A 109 -4.53 -7.04 -4.24
C GLU A 109 -5.00 -8.30 -3.49
N ALA A 110 -4.24 -9.39 -3.56
CA ALA A 110 -4.58 -10.64 -2.89
C ALA A 110 -4.66 -10.46 -1.36
N ILE A 111 -3.72 -9.73 -0.74
CA ILE A 111 -3.74 -9.42 0.69
C ILE A 111 -4.93 -8.52 1.04
N GLN A 112 -5.20 -7.49 0.24
CA GLN A 112 -6.36 -6.62 0.45
C GLN A 112 -7.68 -7.40 0.36
N HIS A 113 -7.84 -8.27 -0.64
CA HIS A 113 -9.01 -9.13 -0.75
C HIS A 113 -9.10 -10.14 0.41
N ALA A 114 -7.98 -10.74 0.82
CA ALA A 114 -7.92 -11.65 1.96
C ALA A 114 -8.43 -10.97 3.24
N TYR A 115 -7.95 -9.75 3.49
CA TYR A 115 -8.30 -8.98 4.66
C TYR A 115 -9.74 -8.47 4.60
N TYR A 116 -10.06 -7.69 3.57
CA TYR A 116 -11.27 -6.88 3.51
C TYR A 116 -12.48 -7.64 2.97
N LEU A 117 -12.30 -8.76 2.24
CA LEU A 117 -13.42 -9.47 1.60
C LEU A 117 -13.55 -10.93 2.04
N ARG A 118 -12.44 -11.60 2.39
CA ARG A 118 -12.42 -13.04 2.71
C ARG A 118 -12.37 -13.35 4.20
N ALA A 119 -12.30 -12.34 5.06
CA ALA A 119 -12.17 -12.51 6.51
C ALA A 119 -11.00 -13.43 6.91
N MET A 120 -9.81 -13.19 6.33
CA MET A 120 -8.58 -13.91 6.62
C MET A 120 -7.58 -13.00 7.37
N PRO A 121 -6.76 -13.54 8.28
CA PRO A 121 -5.77 -12.76 9.02
C PRO A 121 -4.62 -12.32 8.10
N PRO A 122 -4.47 -11.02 7.80
CA PRO A 122 -3.50 -10.53 6.81
C PRO A 122 -2.06 -10.45 7.33
N HIS A 123 -1.84 -10.68 8.62
CA HIS A 123 -0.51 -10.70 9.23
C HIS A 123 0.09 -12.11 9.28
N ASP A 124 -0.69 -13.14 8.98
CA ASP A 124 -0.28 -14.54 9.15
C ASP A 124 0.46 -15.09 7.93
N GLU A 125 1.58 -15.75 8.20
CA GLU A 125 2.39 -16.44 7.18
C GLU A 125 1.58 -17.47 6.39
N ALA A 126 0.68 -18.19 7.06
CA ALA A 126 -0.20 -19.18 6.41
C ALA A 126 -1.12 -18.53 5.36
N THR A 127 -1.64 -17.32 5.65
CA THR A 127 -2.38 -16.53 4.68
C THR A 127 -1.49 -16.15 3.52
N HIS A 128 -0.30 -15.58 3.76
CA HIS A 128 0.61 -15.17 2.69
C HIS A 128 1.03 -16.32 1.78
N ARG A 129 1.33 -17.49 2.36
CA ARG A 129 1.66 -18.72 1.62
C ARG A 129 0.51 -19.15 0.71
N GLN A 130 -0.71 -19.16 1.24
CA GLN A 130 -1.90 -19.48 0.45
C GLN A 130 -2.08 -18.50 -0.71
N LEU A 131 -1.94 -17.18 -0.45
CA LEU A 131 -2.08 -16.16 -1.49
C LEU A 131 -0.97 -16.27 -2.54
N ALA A 132 0.27 -16.55 -2.14
CA ALA A 132 1.39 -16.79 -3.05
C ALA A 132 1.10 -17.97 -4.01
N GLN A 133 0.49 -19.04 -3.49
CA GLN A 133 0.04 -20.17 -4.31
C GLN A 133 -1.10 -19.77 -5.26
N GLU A 134 -2.10 -19.03 -4.78
CA GLU A 134 -3.26 -18.59 -5.57
C GLU A 134 -2.86 -17.69 -6.75
N ILE A 135 -1.88 -16.81 -6.57
CA ILE A 135 -1.38 -15.91 -7.63
C ILE A 135 -0.27 -16.54 -8.49
N GLY A 136 0.10 -17.80 -8.24
CA GLY A 136 1.01 -18.58 -9.08
C GLY A 136 2.51 -18.32 -8.86
N LEU A 137 2.92 -17.86 -7.68
CA LEU A 137 4.35 -17.70 -7.36
C LEU A 137 5.05 -19.04 -7.16
N ASN A 138 6.37 -19.03 -7.28
CA ASN A 138 7.20 -20.06 -6.66
C ASN A 138 7.14 -19.88 -5.14
N VAL A 139 6.26 -20.64 -4.49
CA VAL A 139 6.00 -20.54 -3.05
C VAL A 139 7.26 -20.78 -2.22
N GLN A 140 8.10 -21.74 -2.62
CA GLN A 140 9.33 -22.04 -1.88
C GLN A 140 10.33 -20.88 -1.95
N GLN A 141 10.46 -20.26 -3.13
CA GLN A 141 11.27 -19.05 -3.28
C GLN A 141 10.69 -17.91 -2.45
N PHE A 142 9.37 -17.69 -2.51
CA PHE A 142 8.68 -16.66 -1.75
C PHE A 142 8.92 -16.78 -0.24
N GLU A 143 8.75 -17.97 0.33
CA GLU A 143 9.01 -18.23 1.76
C GLU A 143 10.47 -17.95 2.17
N ASN A 144 11.42 -18.33 1.31
CA ASN A 144 12.84 -18.04 1.54
C ASN A 144 13.14 -16.54 1.45
N ASP A 145 12.52 -15.84 0.51
CA ASP A 145 12.72 -14.41 0.30
C ASP A 145 12.13 -13.59 1.46
N VAL A 146 10.91 -13.91 1.94
CA VAL A 146 10.24 -13.24 3.07
C VAL A 146 11.10 -13.22 4.34
N THR A 147 11.88 -14.27 4.58
CA THR A 147 12.76 -14.39 5.76
C THR A 147 14.22 -13.99 5.47
N GLY A 148 14.51 -13.59 4.23
CA GLY A 148 15.86 -13.32 3.75
C GLY A 148 16.40 -11.95 4.15
N ARG A 149 17.71 -11.87 4.39
CA ARG A 149 18.41 -10.59 4.69
C ARG A 149 18.28 -9.54 3.58
N LEU A 150 18.20 -9.98 2.32
CA LEU A 150 17.99 -9.07 1.18
C LEU A 150 16.66 -8.33 1.35
N LEU A 151 15.60 -9.04 1.70
CA LEU A 151 14.28 -8.46 1.89
C LEU A 151 14.24 -7.51 3.07
N GLU A 152 14.85 -7.86 4.21
CA GLU A 152 14.93 -6.94 5.35
C GLU A 152 15.64 -5.63 5.00
N GLY A 153 16.70 -5.71 4.17
CA GLY A 153 17.38 -4.52 3.64
C GLY A 153 16.44 -3.65 2.80
N VAL A 154 15.77 -4.26 1.80
CA VAL A 154 14.81 -3.55 0.93
C VAL A 154 13.66 -2.95 1.73
N PHE A 155 13.13 -3.68 2.72
CA PHE A 155 12.06 -3.22 3.57
C PHE A 155 12.50 -2.03 4.45
N ALA A 156 13.67 -2.12 5.09
CA ALA A 156 14.23 -1.03 5.89
C ALA A 156 14.51 0.23 5.04
N ASP A 157 14.97 0.05 3.81
CA ASP A 157 15.19 1.14 2.85
C ASP A 157 13.87 1.82 2.47
N GLN A 158 12.79 1.06 2.22
CA GLN A 158 11.46 1.63 1.93
C GLN A 158 10.88 2.38 3.14
N LEU A 159 11.02 1.85 4.36
CA LEU A 159 10.60 2.57 5.59
C LEU A 159 11.38 3.86 5.80
N SER A 160 12.67 3.87 5.44
CA SER A 160 13.51 5.08 5.53
C SER A 160 13.15 6.07 4.43
N LEU A 161 12.88 5.59 3.21
CA LEU A 161 12.41 6.40 2.10
C LEU A 161 11.08 7.08 2.42
N ALA A 162 10.07 6.34 2.89
CA ALA A 162 8.78 6.90 3.30
C ALA A 162 8.93 8.05 4.33
N ARG A 163 9.82 7.86 5.32
CA ARG A 163 10.15 8.90 6.31
C ARG A 163 10.87 10.10 5.69
N SER A 164 11.82 9.87 4.78
CA SER A 164 12.55 10.94 4.08
C SER A 164 11.65 11.76 3.14
N LEU A 165 10.59 11.14 2.60
CA LEU A 165 9.54 11.80 1.83
C LEU A 165 8.57 12.63 2.70
N GLY A 166 8.75 12.62 4.03
CA GLY A 166 7.91 13.34 4.98
C GLY A 166 6.52 12.73 5.20
N VAL A 167 6.32 11.47 4.80
CA VAL A 167 5.01 10.80 4.92
C VAL A 167 4.81 10.19 6.30
N ASN A 168 3.68 10.52 6.93
CA ASN A 168 3.27 10.01 8.24
C ASN A 168 1.83 9.46 8.26
N ALA A 169 1.16 9.43 7.11
CA ALA A 169 -0.20 8.92 6.93
C ALA A 169 -0.34 8.23 5.56
N TYR A 170 -1.23 7.26 5.47
CA TYR A 170 -1.44 6.46 4.25
C TYR A 170 -2.91 6.52 3.82
N PRO A 171 -3.19 6.52 2.50
CA PRO A 171 -2.23 6.66 1.40
C PRO A 171 -1.61 8.07 1.32
N SER A 172 -0.44 8.18 0.69
CA SER A 172 0.18 9.46 0.32
C SER A 172 0.79 9.39 -1.08
N LEU A 173 0.77 10.52 -1.78
CA LEU A 173 1.46 10.71 -3.06
C LEU A 173 2.56 11.77 -2.93
N VAL A 174 3.75 11.48 -3.44
CA VAL A 174 4.87 12.44 -3.48
C VAL A 174 5.48 12.45 -4.87
N LEU A 175 5.45 13.60 -5.52
CA LEU A 175 6.05 13.81 -6.83
C LEU A 175 7.50 14.26 -6.65
N GLN A 176 8.43 13.51 -7.22
CA GLN A 176 9.83 13.90 -7.36
C GLN A 176 10.07 14.49 -8.75
N ILE A 177 10.72 15.66 -8.79
CA ILE A 177 11.24 16.28 -10.01
C ILE A 177 12.72 16.58 -9.78
N ASN A 178 13.60 15.82 -10.42
CA ASN A 178 15.03 15.82 -10.14
C ASN A 178 15.30 15.61 -8.63
N ASP A 179 15.83 16.60 -7.93
CA ASP A 179 16.16 16.52 -6.49
C ASP A 179 15.08 17.12 -5.58
N ALA A 180 14.00 17.67 -6.15
CA ALA A 180 12.90 18.27 -5.41
C ALA A 180 11.73 17.31 -5.23
N TYR A 181 11.06 17.39 -4.07
CA TYR A 181 9.94 16.53 -3.68
C TYR A 181 8.72 17.39 -3.33
N PHE A 182 7.56 17.03 -3.86
CA PHE A 182 6.31 17.75 -3.71
C PHE A 182 5.21 16.80 -3.24
N PRO A 183 4.63 17.00 -2.04
CA PRO A 183 3.42 16.30 -1.65
C PRO A 183 2.29 16.59 -2.64
N ILE A 184 1.58 15.56 -3.07
CA ILE A 184 0.42 15.67 -3.96
C ILE A 184 -0.82 15.25 -3.17
N GLU A 185 -1.82 16.13 -3.15
CA GLU A 185 -3.09 15.84 -2.49
C GLU A 185 -3.85 14.72 -3.23
N ILE A 186 -4.41 13.81 -2.43
CA ILE A 186 -5.22 12.70 -2.92
C ILE A 186 -6.68 13.12 -2.96
N ASP A 187 -7.30 12.96 -4.12
CA ASP A 187 -8.75 12.89 -4.25
C ASP A 187 -9.17 11.42 -4.37
N TYR A 188 -10.04 10.95 -3.48
CA TYR A 188 -10.45 9.54 -3.44
C TYR A 188 -11.45 9.17 -4.54
N LEU A 189 -12.16 10.13 -5.11
CA LEU A 189 -13.27 9.91 -6.04
C LEU A 189 -12.92 10.26 -7.49
N SER A 190 -11.87 11.06 -7.71
CA SER A 190 -11.54 11.62 -9.01
C SER A 190 -10.02 11.67 -9.24
N THR A 191 -9.58 11.38 -10.45
CA THR A 191 -8.17 11.46 -10.85
C THR A 191 -7.77 12.86 -11.33
N GLU A 192 -8.75 13.67 -11.72
CA GLU A 192 -8.58 14.95 -12.40
C GLU A 192 -7.84 16.00 -11.55
N PRO A 193 -8.21 16.25 -10.27
CA PRO A 193 -7.48 17.19 -9.42
C PRO A 193 -6.02 16.78 -9.22
N THR A 194 -5.79 15.49 -8.94
CA THR A 194 -4.45 14.93 -8.73
C THR A 194 -3.58 15.08 -9.99
N LEU A 195 -4.11 14.74 -11.18
CA LEU A 195 -3.39 14.93 -12.45
C LEU A 195 -3.13 16.40 -12.76
N LYS A 196 -4.05 17.31 -12.42
CA LYS A 196 -3.86 18.74 -12.57
C LYS A 196 -2.68 19.23 -11.72
N LEU A 197 -2.65 18.88 -10.42
CA LEU A 197 -1.56 19.24 -9.52
C LEU A 197 -0.20 18.71 -10.00
N ILE A 198 -0.16 17.46 -10.47
CA ILE A 198 1.08 16.87 -11.03
C ILE A 198 1.58 17.69 -12.22
N ARG A 199 0.69 18.03 -13.17
CA ARG A 199 1.06 18.83 -14.35
C ARG A 199 1.55 20.23 -13.97
N GLU A 200 0.85 20.90 -13.05
CA GLU A 200 1.24 22.24 -12.57
C GLU A 200 2.64 22.22 -11.96
N ARG A 201 2.92 21.26 -11.07
CA ARG A 201 4.26 21.10 -10.47
C ARG A 201 5.35 20.85 -11.49
N ILE A 202 5.08 20.05 -12.51
CA ILE A 202 6.06 19.78 -13.58
C ILE A 202 6.36 21.06 -14.36
N VAL A 203 5.33 21.82 -14.77
CA VAL A 203 5.50 23.06 -15.54
C VAL A 203 6.24 24.13 -14.72
N GLU A 204 5.89 24.30 -13.45
CA GLU A 204 6.56 25.25 -12.53
C GLU A 204 8.06 24.96 -12.34
N ASN A 205 8.48 23.71 -12.50
CA ASN A 205 9.84 23.26 -12.27
C ASN A 205 10.57 22.87 -13.58
N MET A 206 10.01 23.26 -14.73
CA MET A 206 10.75 23.18 -15.99
C MET A 206 11.86 24.25 -16.02
N PRO A 207 13.09 23.90 -16.42
CA PRO A 207 14.13 24.90 -16.63
C PRO A 207 13.64 25.91 -17.67
N ALA A 208 13.85 27.20 -17.40
CA ALA A 208 13.62 28.25 -18.39
C ALA A 208 14.45 27.94 -19.65
N GLN A 209 13.81 28.02 -20.82
CA GLN A 209 14.46 27.87 -22.12
C GLN A 209 15.50 28.97 -22.35
#